data_AF-A0A246FIZ1-F1
#
_entry.id   AF-A0A246FIZ1-F1
#
_cell.length_a   1.000
_cell.length_b   1.000
_cell.length_c   1.000
_cell.angle_alpha   90.00
_cell.angle_beta   90.00
_cell.angle_gamma   90.00
#
_symmetry.space_group_name_H-M   'P 1'
#
loop_
_entity.id
_entity.type
_entity.pdbx_description
1 polymer ?
#
loop_
_entity_poly.entity_id
_entity_poly.type
_entity_poly.pdbx_seq_one_letter_code
_entity_poly.pdbx_strand_id
1 'polypeptide(L)'
;MLALALALVAGLFLLPKVIVKPKEGKGTLAQDAARTANRDQGAAAPNVGELDEHGHAAGSHEGPTAEQPHMTMPPAQRREISVLVAKYAAEPEMGAKLSIARQLAEKYKAVERFDSAGYYLEQIAQVRPGEQTWKRAADEYYEAFSFATTEERQKLLGGKSQELYEKVLKNNPDNLDAKTNLGMAYMASTNPVQGITLLREVLVADPRNEKALYNLGLLAIQSNQYDKAAERFRELTQVNAENVNAQFYLGVSLAQTGAKQEARKAFLKAKSISSDPALAASVDEELKKLQ
;
A
#
# COMPACT_ATOMS: atom_id res chain seq x y z
N MET A 1 22.80 23.88 -15.21
CA MET A 1 21.97 23.80 -13.98
C MET A 1 20.54 24.07 -14.37
N LEU A 2 19.69 23.05 -14.38
CA LEU A 2 18.24 23.18 -14.23
C LEU A 2 17.73 21.80 -13.82
N ALA A 3 17.38 21.68 -12.54
CA ALA A 3 16.79 20.49 -11.94
C ALA A 3 15.30 20.47 -12.31
N LEU A 4 14.87 19.45 -13.04
CA LEU A 4 13.46 19.07 -13.13
C LEU A 4 13.37 17.61 -12.69
N ALA A 5 13.00 17.41 -11.42
CA ALA A 5 12.66 16.09 -10.89
C ALA A 5 11.28 15.72 -11.43
N LEU A 6 11.23 14.67 -12.26
CA LEU A 6 10.00 14.07 -12.75
C LEU A 6 9.81 12.71 -12.09
N ALA A 7 8.71 12.62 -11.36
CA ALA A 7 8.18 11.43 -10.73
C ALA A 7 7.99 10.31 -11.75
N LEU A 8 8.64 9.18 -11.49
CA LEU A 8 8.46 7.94 -12.21
C LEU A 8 8.44 6.81 -11.18
N VAL A 9 7.22 6.38 -10.88
CA VAL A 9 6.82 5.08 -10.28
C VAL A 9 7.87 4.45 -9.35
N ALA A 10 8.08 5.08 -8.20
CA ALA A 10 8.56 4.39 -7.03
C ALA A 10 7.37 4.21 -6.10
N GLY A 11 6.97 2.96 -5.84
CA GLY A 11 6.19 2.66 -4.65
C GLY A 11 6.89 3.32 -3.46
N LEU A 12 6.20 4.27 -2.83
CA LEU A 12 6.72 5.14 -1.77
C LEU A 12 7.30 4.31 -0.61
N PHE A 13 8.64 4.22 -0.56
CA PHE A 13 9.37 3.82 0.63
C PHE A 13 10.33 4.94 1.01
N LEU A 14 9.87 5.83 1.90
CA LEU A 14 10.73 6.71 2.68
C LEU A 14 10.82 6.12 4.10
N LEU A 15 12.04 5.82 4.55
CA LEU A 15 12.35 5.27 5.88
C LEU A 15 12.27 6.36 6.96
N PRO A 16 11.74 6.08 8.17
CA PRO A 16 11.78 7.01 9.30
C PRO A 16 13.10 6.94 10.08
N LYS A 17 13.57 8.10 10.58
CA LYS A 17 14.60 8.21 11.62
C LYS A 17 13.93 8.37 13.00
N VAL A 18 14.01 7.31 13.81
CA VAL A 18 14.26 7.23 15.28
C VAL A 18 13.58 8.22 16.25
N ILE A 19 12.65 7.65 17.03
CA ILE A 19 12.30 7.77 18.49
C ILE A 19 11.68 9.07 19.04
N VAL A 20 10.40 8.97 19.48
CA VAL A 20 9.93 9.23 20.88
C VAL A 20 8.74 8.28 21.20
N LYS A 21 8.68 7.76 22.44
CA LYS A 21 7.76 6.72 22.95
C LYS A 21 6.28 7.17 23.13
N PRO A 22 5.30 6.24 23.10
CA PRO A 22 3.87 6.56 23.06
C PRO A 22 3.18 6.56 24.43
N LYS A 23 2.03 7.24 24.53
CA LYS A 23 0.97 6.89 25.49
C LYS A 23 -0.19 6.25 24.73
N GLU A 24 -0.52 5.03 25.13
CA GLU A 24 -1.58 4.20 24.58
C GLU A 24 -2.98 4.72 24.93
N GLY A 25 -3.94 4.47 24.03
CA GLY A 25 -5.37 4.59 24.31
C GLY A 25 -6.17 3.68 23.38
N LYS A 26 -6.71 2.58 23.93
CA LYS A 26 -7.64 1.68 23.25
C LYS A 26 -8.96 2.44 22.99
N GLY A 27 -9.26 2.77 21.73
CA GLY A 27 -10.56 3.38 21.38
C GLY A 27 -10.73 3.99 19.99
N THR A 28 -9.76 3.90 19.07
CA THR A 28 -9.70 4.89 17.98
C THR A 28 -10.13 4.46 16.57
N LEU A 29 -10.40 3.19 16.23
CA LEU A 29 -10.72 2.86 14.82
C LEU A 29 -12.11 3.34 14.34
N ALA A 30 -13.15 3.21 15.16
CA ALA A 30 -14.50 3.70 14.80
C ALA A 30 -14.60 5.25 14.86
N GLN A 31 -13.85 5.87 15.77
CA GLN A 31 -13.72 7.33 15.83
C GLN A 31 -12.79 7.87 14.72
N ASP A 32 -11.79 7.11 14.29
CA ASP A 32 -10.90 7.49 13.19
C ASP A 32 -11.57 7.30 11.84
N ALA A 33 -12.44 6.30 11.66
CA ALA A 33 -13.31 6.21 10.47
C ALA A 33 -14.30 7.40 10.39
N ALA A 34 -14.75 7.92 11.55
CA ALA A 34 -15.56 9.13 11.63
C ALA A 34 -14.72 10.43 11.50
N ARG A 35 -13.46 10.44 11.93
CA ARG A 35 -12.52 11.58 11.80
C ARG A 35 -11.86 11.66 10.43
N THR A 36 -11.66 10.54 9.72
CA THR A 36 -11.23 10.53 8.31
C THR A 36 -12.36 10.99 7.39
N ALA A 37 -13.62 10.84 7.83
CA ALA A 37 -14.79 11.45 7.20
C ALA A 37 -15.00 12.93 7.60
N ASN A 38 -14.51 13.35 8.77
CA ASN A 38 -14.63 14.73 9.29
C ASN A 38 -13.32 15.56 9.27
N ARG A 39 -12.27 15.10 8.57
CA ARG A 39 -11.03 15.88 8.38
C ARG A 39 -11.26 17.16 7.55
N ASP A 40 -12.46 17.28 6.96
CA ASP A 40 -12.99 18.45 6.27
C ASP A 40 -13.59 19.53 7.20
N GLN A 41 -13.64 19.33 8.52
CA GLN A 41 -14.00 20.39 9.46
C GLN A 41 -12.73 20.93 10.11
N GLY A 42 -12.26 22.08 9.60
CA GLY A 42 -11.33 22.92 10.33
C GLY A 42 -11.92 23.24 11.71
N ALA A 43 -11.38 22.61 12.74
CA ALA A 43 -11.67 23.00 14.11
C ALA A 43 -10.81 24.22 14.44
N ALA A 44 -11.33 25.40 14.12
CA ALA A 44 -11.08 26.57 14.92
C ALA A 44 -11.59 26.27 16.34
N ALA A 45 -10.66 26.01 17.27
CA ALA A 45 -10.97 26.16 18.68
C ALA A 45 -10.80 27.66 19.02
N PRO A 46 -11.75 28.29 19.74
CA PRO A 46 -11.54 29.64 20.22
C PRO A 46 -10.46 29.59 21.31
N ASN A 47 -9.33 30.25 21.06
CA ASN A 47 -8.39 30.60 22.10
C ASN A 47 -9.12 31.54 23.07
N VAL A 48 -9.48 31.03 24.25
CA VAL A 48 -9.69 31.87 25.42
C VAL A 48 -8.32 32.01 26.07
N GLY A 49 -7.53 32.96 25.55
CA GLY A 49 -6.28 33.39 26.16
C GLY A 49 -6.56 34.59 27.05
N GLU A 50 -6.33 34.42 28.35
CA GLU A 50 -6.22 35.51 29.31
C GLU A 50 -5.23 36.58 28.81
N LEU A 51 -5.60 37.84 29.07
CA LEU A 51 -4.81 39.02 28.82
C LEU A 51 -3.64 39.06 29.80
N ASP A 52 -2.41 39.10 29.28
CA ASP A 52 -1.29 39.67 30.03
C ASP A 52 -0.69 40.82 29.23
N GLU A 53 -0.67 41.98 29.90
CA GLU A 53 -0.01 43.21 29.48
C GLU A 53 1.50 42.97 29.40
N HIS A 54 2.09 43.12 28.21
CA HIS A 54 3.39 43.74 27.93
C HIS A 54 3.80 43.37 26.50
N GLY A 55 3.62 44.32 25.59
CA GLY A 55 3.79 44.11 24.16
C GLY A 55 5.24 43.90 23.74
N HIS A 56 5.46 42.92 22.87
CA HIS A 56 6.39 42.98 21.75
C HIS A 56 5.91 42.07 20.62
N ALA A 57 5.69 42.64 19.43
CA ALA A 57 5.29 41.92 18.24
C ALA A 57 6.51 41.22 17.62
N ALA A 58 6.47 39.89 17.55
CA ALA A 58 7.38 39.09 16.71
C ALA A 58 6.59 38.58 15.50
N GLY A 59 7.00 39.02 14.31
CA GLY A 59 6.34 38.73 13.05
C GLY A 59 6.28 37.24 12.73
N SER A 60 5.08 36.75 12.43
CA SER A 60 4.84 35.45 11.82
C SER A 60 5.21 35.53 10.33
N HIS A 61 6.30 34.88 9.96
CA HIS A 61 6.57 34.51 8.58
C HIS A 61 5.49 33.52 8.10
N GLU A 62 4.51 34.02 7.36
CA GLU A 62 3.70 33.20 6.46
C GLU A 62 4.59 32.75 5.29
N GLY A 63 4.83 31.45 5.20
CA GLY A 63 5.40 30.79 4.04
C GLY A 63 4.40 29.77 3.48
N PRO A 64 4.28 29.64 2.15
CA PRO A 64 3.11 29.03 1.53
C PRO A 64 3.15 27.51 1.67
N THR A 65 2.21 26.92 2.41
CA THR A 65 1.89 25.50 2.24
C THR A 65 1.19 25.34 0.90
N ALA A 66 1.94 24.93 -0.13
CA ALA A 66 1.38 24.45 -1.37
C ALA A 66 0.54 23.20 -1.07
N GLU A 67 -0.76 23.42 -0.85
CA GLU A 67 -1.78 22.38 -0.84
C GLU A 67 -1.74 21.68 -2.20
N GLN A 68 -1.40 20.38 -2.20
CA GLN A 68 -1.46 19.59 -3.42
C GLN A 68 -2.93 19.40 -3.83
N PRO A 69 -3.29 19.64 -5.11
CA PRO A 69 -4.67 19.76 -5.54
C PRO A 69 -5.28 18.40 -5.92
N HIS A 70 -5.29 17.39 -5.04
CA HIS A 70 -6.06 16.16 -5.27
C HIS A 70 -6.57 15.56 -3.95
N MET A 71 -7.79 15.01 -3.96
CA MET A 71 -8.46 14.20 -2.91
C MET A 71 -9.44 14.89 -1.94
N THR A 72 -10.38 15.70 -2.43
CA THR A 72 -11.65 15.90 -1.70
C THR A 72 -12.73 15.02 -2.31
N MET A 73 -13.34 14.16 -1.50
CA MET A 73 -14.48 13.33 -1.93
C MET A 73 -15.64 14.24 -2.38
N PRO A 74 -16.24 14.00 -3.56
CA PRO A 74 -17.36 14.80 -4.05
C PRO A 74 -18.46 14.96 -2.99
N PRO A 75 -19.02 16.17 -2.77
CA PRO A 75 -20.01 16.40 -1.71
C PRO A 75 -21.22 15.46 -1.75
N ALA A 76 -21.66 15.05 -2.94
CA ALA A 76 -22.75 14.10 -3.11
C ALA A 76 -22.39 12.70 -2.56
N GLN A 77 -21.19 12.21 -2.87
CA GLN A 77 -20.69 10.93 -2.37
C GLN A 77 -20.47 10.98 -0.85
N ARG A 78 -19.96 12.10 -0.33
CA ARG A 78 -19.86 12.32 1.13
C ARG A 78 -21.22 12.18 1.82
N ARG A 79 -22.25 12.88 1.30
CA ARG A 79 -23.60 12.83 1.87
C ARG A 79 -24.18 11.43 1.84
N GLU A 80 -24.03 10.73 0.70
CA GLU A 80 -24.55 9.37 0.54
C GLU A 80 -23.91 8.39 1.54
N ILE A 81 -22.58 8.45 1.68
CA ILE A 81 -21.85 7.63 2.66
C ILE A 81 -22.30 7.98 4.08
N SER A 82 -22.40 9.27 4.45
CA SER A 82 -22.84 9.69 5.78
C SER A 82 -24.24 9.16 6.14
N VAL A 83 -25.18 9.18 5.19
CA VAL A 83 -26.52 8.62 5.40
C VAL A 83 -26.44 7.11 5.63
N LEU A 84 -25.64 6.38 4.86
CA LEU A 84 -25.47 4.94 5.04
C LEU A 84 -24.77 4.58 6.35
N VAL A 85 -23.80 5.38 6.80
CA VAL A 85 -23.15 5.20 8.10
C VAL A 85 -24.16 5.36 9.24
N ALA A 86 -25.01 6.40 9.19
CA ALA A 86 -26.07 6.58 10.17
C ALA A 86 -27.07 5.42 10.16
N LYS A 87 -27.45 4.94 8.97
CA LYS A 87 -28.33 3.77 8.81
C LYS A 87 -27.69 2.51 9.40
N TYR A 88 -26.42 2.25 9.12
CA TYR A 88 -25.68 1.11 9.66
C TYR A 88 -25.64 1.11 11.19
N ALA A 89 -25.41 2.29 11.79
CA ALA A 89 -25.36 2.45 13.23
C ALA A 89 -26.73 2.16 13.89
N ALA A 90 -27.81 2.67 13.30
CA ALA A 90 -29.17 2.52 13.82
C ALA A 90 -29.82 1.17 13.51
N GLU A 91 -29.30 0.39 12.56
CA GLU A 91 -29.91 -0.88 12.11
C GLU A 91 -29.77 -1.99 13.17
N PRO A 92 -30.90 -2.51 13.73
CA PRO A 92 -30.89 -3.60 14.69
C PRO A 92 -30.86 -4.99 14.03
N GLU A 93 -31.38 -5.14 12.80
CA GLU A 93 -31.48 -6.44 12.14
C GLU A 93 -30.13 -6.80 11.49
N MET A 94 -29.55 -7.92 11.90
CA MET A 94 -28.18 -8.28 11.52
C MET A 94 -28.03 -8.47 10.00
N GLY A 95 -28.98 -9.11 9.32
CA GLY A 95 -28.97 -9.29 7.87
C GLY A 95 -28.92 -7.97 7.09
N ALA A 96 -29.81 -7.04 7.44
CA ALA A 96 -29.86 -5.69 6.90
C ALA A 96 -28.59 -4.90 7.24
N LYS A 97 -28.09 -5.03 8.48
CA LYS A 97 -26.84 -4.40 8.91
C LYS A 97 -25.65 -4.85 8.07
N LEU A 98 -25.52 -6.14 7.80
CA LEU A 98 -24.48 -6.70 6.93
C LEU A 98 -24.65 -6.25 5.46
N SER A 99 -25.89 -6.08 4.99
CA SER A 99 -26.16 -5.53 3.65
C SER A 99 -25.68 -4.08 3.54
N ILE A 100 -25.93 -3.26 4.56
CA ILE A 100 -25.46 -1.87 4.61
C ILE A 100 -23.92 -1.82 4.72
N ALA A 101 -23.31 -2.67 5.55
CA ALA A 101 -21.85 -2.78 5.63
C ALA A 101 -21.21 -3.05 4.27
N ARG A 102 -21.80 -3.95 3.47
CA ARG A 102 -21.30 -4.25 2.12
C ARG A 102 -21.40 -3.02 1.22
N GLN A 103 -22.52 -2.30 1.25
CA GLN A 103 -22.69 -1.07 0.46
C GLN A 103 -21.68 0.01 0.87
N LEU A 104 -21.43 0.16 2.17
CA LEU A 104 -20.41 1.07 2.70
C LEU A 104 -19.02 0.68 2.20
N ALA A 105 -18.66 -0.60 2.27
CA ALA A 105 -17.37 -1.07 1.79
C ALA A 105 -17.14 -0.74 0.30
N GLU A 106 -18.11 -1.03 -0.56
CA GLU A 106 -18.00 -0.72 -2.00
C GLU A 106 -17.89 0.80 -2.25
N LYS A 107 -18.66 1.62 -1.53
CA LYS A 107 -18.60 3.09 -1.68
C LYS A 107 -17.28 3.68 -1.20
N TYR A 108 -16.75 3.21 -0.06
CA TYR A 108 -15.45 3.64 0.43
C TYR A 108 -14.32 3.21 -0.51
N LYS A 109 -14.38 1.98 -1.04
CA LYS A 109 -13.42 1.50 -2.04
C LYS A 109 -13.45 2.35 -3.31
N ALA A 110 -14.62 2.73 -3.80
CA ALA A 110 -14.77 3.57 -5.00
C ALA A 110 -14.17 4.98 -4.85
N VAL A 111 -13.93 5.44 -3.62
CA VAL A 111 -13.24 6.70 -3.32
C VAL A 111 -11.85 6.48 -2.70
N GLU A 112 -11.28 5.29 -2.91
CA GLU A 112 -9.92 4.89 -2.47
C GLU A 112 -9.71 5.03 -0.95
N ARG A 113 -10.78 4.85 -0.17
CA ARG A 113 -10.75 4.78 1.29
C ARG A 113 -10.73 3.32 1.75
N PHE A 114 -9.66 2.63 1.39
CA PHE A 114 -9.51 1.18 1.60
C PHE A 114 -9.52 0.77 3.09
N ASP A 115 -9.04 1.62 3.99
CA ASP A 115 -9.09 1.38 5.44
C ASP A 115 -10.54 1.25 5.97
N SER A 116 -11.40 2.15 5.50
CA SER A 116 -12.82 2.19 5.84
C SER A 116 -13.58 1.04 5.17
N ALA A 117 -13.23 0.70 3.92
CA ALA A 117 -13.78 -0.46 3.24
C ALA A 117 -13.43 -1.77 3.98
N GLY A 118 -12.16 -1.93 4.35
CA GLY A 118 -11.65 -3.03 5.16
C GLY A 118 -12.39 -3.17 6.49
N TYR A 119 -12.68 -2.07 7.17
CA TYR A 119 -13.44 -2.08 8.43
C TYR A 119 -14.82 -2.72 8.27
N TYR A 120 -15.63 -2.28 7.30
CA TYR A 120 -16.98 -2.84 7.13
C TYR A 120 -16.96 -4.29 6.63
N LEU A 121 -15.96 -4.67 5.82
CA LEU A 121 -15.75 -6.07 5.44
C LEU A 121 -15.32 -6.93 6.63
N GLU A 122 -14.49 -6.39 7.54
CA GLU A 122 -14.12 -7.07 8.78
C GLU A 122 -15.37 -7.30 9.66
N GLN A 123 -16.27 -6.32 9.77
CA GLN A 123 -17.54 -6.50 10.49
C GLN A 123 -18.38 -7.64 9.90
N ILE A 124 -18.44 -7.74 8.56
CA ILE A 124 -19.11 -8.86 7.90
C ILE A 124 -18.44 -10.19 8.23
N ALA A 125 -17.12 -10.24 8.18
CA ALA A 125 -16.35 -11.45 8.45
C ALA A 125 -16.43 -11.88 9.93
N GLN A 126 -16.55 -10.95 10.88
CA GLN A 126 -16.77 -11.25 12.30
C GLN A 126 -18.12 -11.94 12.54
N VAL A 127 -19.18 -11.54 11.84
CA VAL A 127 -20.51 -12.16 11.97
C VAL A 127 -20.61 -13.45 11.15
N ARG A 128 -19.96 -13.50 9.98
CA ARG A 128 -19.95 -14.65 9.07
C ARG A 128 -18.51 -15.02 8.71
N PRO A 129 -17.78 -15.69 9.63
CA PRO A 129 -16.39 -16.06 9.40
C PRO A 129 -16.28 -17.08 8.28
N GLY A 130 -15.30 -16.86 7.41
CA GLY A 130 -14.98 -17.76 6.31
C GLY A 130 -13.78 -17.23 5.54
N GLU A 131 -13.11 -18.12 4.81
CA GLU A 131 -11.92 -17.78 4.01
C GLU A 131 -12.14 -16.51 3.18
N GLN A 132 -13.22 -16.46 2.41
CA GLN A 132 -13.50 -15.35 1.50
C GLN A 132 -13.89 -14.05 2.22
N THR A 133 -14.59 -14.12 3.35
CA THR A 133 -14.97 -12.90 4.10
C THR A 133 -13.75 -12.30 4.78
N TRP A 134 -12.87 -13.13 5.35
CA TRP A 134 -11.58 -12.67 5.88
C TRP A 134 -10.67 -12.13 4.78
N LYS A 135 -10.59 -12.82 3.65
CA LYS A 135 -9.71 -12.42 2.54
C LYS A 135 -10.09 -11.06 2.00
N ARG A 136 -11.38 -10.80 1.75
CA ARG A 136 -11.84 -9.49 1.28
C ARG A 136 -11.44 -8.36 2.23
N ALA A 137 -11.60 -8.54 3.53
CA ALA A 137 -11.18 -7.54 4.51
C ALA A 137 -9.65 -7.39 4.55
N ALA A 138 -8.90 -8.50 4.50
CA ALA A 138 -7.44 -8.51 4.48
C ALA A 138 -6.86 -7.80 3.24
N ASP A 139 -7.46 -8.02 2.07
CA ASP A 139 -7.09 -7.39 0.80
C ASP A 139 -7.25 -5.87 0.88
N GLU A 140 -8.38 -5.35 1.39
CA GLU A 140 -8.56 -3.90 1.52
C GLU A 140 -7.61 -3.27 2.56
N TYR A 141 -7.33 -3.95 3.67
CA TYR A 141 -6.32 -3.48 4.62
C TYR A 141 -4.90 -3.52 4.05
N TYR A 142 -4.59 -4.52 3.22
CA TYR A 142 -3.32 -4.60 2.50
C TYR A 142 -3.16 -3.44 1.52
N GLU A 143 -4.23 -3.11 0.79
CA GLU A 143 -4.24 -1.97 -0.12
C GLU A 143 -4.09 -0.66 0.67
N ALA A 144 -4.85 -0.47 1.75
CA ALA A 144 -4.70 0.70 2.62
C ALA A 144 -3.27 0.85 3.17
N PHE A 145 -2.64 -0.28 3.51
CA PHE A 145 -1.26 -0.37 3.96
C PHE A 145 -0.26 0.05 2.87
N SER A 146 -0.47 -0.32 1.61
CA SER A 146 0.42 0.04 0.49
C SER A 146 0.47 1.56 0.24
N PHE A 147 -0.61 2.28 0.55
CA PHE A 147 -0.70 3.74 0.46
C PHE A 147 -0.33 4.48 1.76
N ALA A 148 0.00 3.75 2.84
CA ALA A 148 0.28 4.38 4.12
C ALA A 148 1.63 5.12 4.10
N THR A 149 1.58 6.44 4.31
CA THR A 149 2.77 7.32 4.27
C THR A 149 3.41 7.57 5.64
N THR A 150 2.76 7.16 6.73
CA THR A 150 3.29 7.31 8.10
C THR A 150 3.55 5.94 8.72
N GLU A 151 4.60 5.85 9.54
CA GLU A 151 4.98 4.61 10.24
C GLU A 151 3.83 4.07 11.11
N GLU A 152 3.11 4.97 11.79
CA GLU A 152 1.95 4.60 12.60
C GLU A 152 0.86 3.92 11.77
N ARG A 153 0.51 4.50 10.60
CA ARG A 153 -0.49 3.91 9.70
C ARG A 153 0.01 2.61 9.06
N GLN A 154 1.29 2.54 8.69
CA GLN A 154 1.90 1.32 8.16
C GLN A 154 1.82 0.18 9.17
N LYS A 155 2.18 0.44 10.43
CA LYS A 155 2.10 -0.56 11.50
C LYS A 155 0.66 -0.99 11.78
N LEU A 156 -0.27 -0.04 11.84
CA LEU A 156 -1.69 -0.32 12.10
C LEU A 156 -2.32 -1.16 10.99
N LEU A 157 -2.20 -0.70 9.74
CA LEU A 157 -2.86 -1.32 8.58
C LEU A 157 -2.15 -2.62 8.17
N GLY A 158 -0.82 -2.64 8.23
CA GLY A 158 -0.02 -3.86 8.00
C GLY A 158 -0.33 -4.93 9.05
N GLY A 159 -0.42 -4.56 10.32
CA GLY A 159 -0.82 -5.48 11.40
C GLY A 159 -2.25 -6.03 11.21
N LYS A 160 -3.19 -5.18 10.81
CA LYS A 160 -4.56 -5.62 10.46
C LYS A 160 -4.58 -6.58 9.27
N SER A 161 -3.84 -6.26 8.22
CA SER A 161 -3.69 -7.12 7.05
C SER A 161 -3.11 -8.48 7.42
N GLN A 162 -2.04 -8.52 8.23
CA GLN A 162 -1.42 -9.74 8.72
C GLN A 162 -2.41 -10.61 9.50
N GLU A 163 -3.06 -10.03 10.52
CA GLU A 163 -4.04 -10.74 11.37
C GLU A 163 -5.15 -11.40 10.53
N LEU A 164 -5.66 -10.69 9.53
CA LEU A 164 -6.76 -11.21 8.71
C LEU A 164 -6.29 -12.25 7.70
N TYR A 165 -5.11 -12.10 7.08
CA TYR A 165 -4.55 -13.17 6.24
C TYR A 165 -4.21 -14.42 7.04
N GLU A 166 -3.75 -14.31 8.29
CA GLU A 166 -3.58 -15.47 9.18
C GLU A 166 -4.92 -16.21 9.38
N LYS A 167 -6.04 -15.49 9.51
CA LYS A 167 -7.38 -16.10 9.55
C LYS A 167 -7.76 -16.76 8.22
N VAL A 168 -7.37 -16.18 7.08
CA VAL A 168 -7.56 -16.82 5.76
C VAL A 168 -6.80 -18.14 5.71
N LEU A 169 -5.53 -18.14 6.08
CA LEU A 169 -4.68 -19.33 6.07
C LEU A 169 -5.09 -20.38 7.11
N LYS A 170 -5.71 -19.97 8.22
CA LYS A 170 -6.33 -20.91 9.16
C LYS A 170 -7.52 -21.66 8.54
N ASN A 171 -8.28 -21.01 7.64
CA ASN A 171 -9.38 -21.65 6.92
C ASN A 171 -8.86 -22.49 5.75
N ASN A 172 -7.88 -21.97 5.01
CA ASN A 172 -7.27 -22.61 3.85
C ASN A 172 -5.75 -22.38 3.86
N PRO A 173 -4.97 -23.34 4.42
CA PRO A 173 -3.52 -23.23 4.51
C PRO A 173 -2.80 -23.15 3.16
N ASP A 174 -3.45 -23.59 2.08
CA ASP A 174 -2.88 -23.66 0.74
C ASP A 174 -3.24 -22.45 -0.13
N ASN A 175 -3.87 -21.41 0.45
CA ASN A 175 -4.19 -20.19 -0.28
C ASN A 175 -2.91 -19.39 -0.59
N LEU A 176 -2.36 -19.60 -1.78
CA LEU A 176 -1.09 -18.99 -2.23
C LEU A 176 -1.15 -17.47 -2.35
N ASP A 177 -2.31 -16.91 -2.74
CA ASP A 177 -2.51 -15.46 -2.82
C ASP A 177 -2.43 -14.83 -1.42
N ALA A 178 -3.08 -15.46 -0.42
CA ALA A 178 -3.02 -15.01 0.97
C ALA A 178 -1.60 -15.14 1.55
N LYS A 179 -0.89 -16.24 1.27
CA LYS A 179 0.54 -16.38 1.66
C LYS A 179 1.40 -15.29 1.03
N THR A 180 1.17 -14.96 -0.24
CA THR A 180 1.93 -13.92 -0.96
C THR A 180 1.70 -12.54 -0.34
N ASN A 181 0.45 -12.15 -0.13
CA ASN A 181 0.12 -10.83 0.43
C ASN A 181 0.51 -10.72 1.92
N LEU A 182 0.30 -11.78 2.71
CA LEU A 182 0.81 -11.85 4.08
C LEU A 182 2.34 -11.72 4.10
N GLY A 183 3.02 -12.38 3.16
CA GLY A 183 4.46 -12.30 3.00
C GLY A 183 4.94 -10.85 2.81
N MET A 184 4.27 -10.11 1.93
CA MET A 184 4.55 -8.69 1.71
C MET A 184 4.18 -7.80 2.90
N ALA A 185 3.08 -8.09 3.60
CA ALA A 185 2.71 -7.37 4.81
C ALA A 185 3.75 -7.53 5.93
N TYR A 186 4.43 -8.68 6.02
CA TYR A 186 5.55 -8.87 6.95
C TYR A 186 6.80 -8.07 6.58
N MET A 187 6.97 -7.65 5.32
CA MET A 187 8.19 -6.93 4.89
C MET A 187 8.35 -5.56 5.56
N ALA A 188 7.25 -4.87 5.88
CA ALA A 188 7.30 -3.62 6.64
C ALA A 188 7.15 -3.81 8.16
N SER A 189 7.19 -5.07 8.63
CA SER A 189 7.10 -5.40 10.05
C SER A 189 8.48 -5.58 10.68
N THR A 190 8.51 -5.86 11.98
CA THR A 190 9.75 -6.23 12.68
C THR A 190 10.28 -7.62 12.29
N ASN A 191 9.54 -8.41 11.50
CA ASN A 191 9.92 -9.77 11.10
C ASN A 191 9.81 -10.01 9.57
N PRO A 192 10.64 -9.35 8.74
CA PRO A 192 10.63 -9.54 7.28
C PRO A 192 11.05 -10.96 6.84
N VAL A 193 11.77 -11.70 7.69
CA VAL A 193 12.22 -13.07 7.40
C VAL A 193 11.04 -14.03 7.22
N GLN A 194 9.99 -13.86 8.02
CA GLN A 194 8.76 -14.64 7.88
C GLN A 194 8.08 -14.37 6.53
N GLY A 195 8.15 -13.13 6.05
CA GLY A 195 7.61 -12.76 4.75
C GLY A 195 8.29 -13.46 3.58
N ILE A 196 9.63 -13.48 3.59
CA ILE A 196 10.44 -14.22 2.61
C ILE A 196 10.15 -15.72 2.66
N THR A 197 9.94 -16.27 3.87
CA THR A 197 9.62 -17.70 4.04
C THR A 197 8.30 -18.05 3.36
N LEU A 198 7.25 -17.26 3.58
CA LEU A 198 5.95 -17.45 2.94
C LEU A 198 6.02 -17.36 1.41
N LEU A 199 6.75 -16.38 0.87
CA LEU A 199 6.94 -16.26 -0.58
C LEU A 199 7.68 -17.45 -1.18
N ARG A 200 8.66 -18.02 -0.45
CA ARG A 200 9.36 -19.24 -0.87
C ARG A 200 8.44 -20.46 -0.83
N GLU A 201 7.59 -20.59 0.19
CA GLU A 201 6.57 -21.66 0.23
C GLU A 201 5.64 -21.57 -0.98
N VAL A 202 5.24 -20.35 -1.38
CA VAL A 202 4.44 -20.16 -2.58
C VAL A 202 5.15 -20.70 -3.82
N LEU A 203 6.45 -20.42 -3.99
CA LEU A 203 7.22 -20.95 -5.13
C LEU A 203 7.51 -22.45 -5.04
N VAL A 204 7.50 -23.05 -3.84
CA VAL A 204 7.57 -24.51 -3.70
C VAL A 204 6.27 -25.16 -4.19
N ALA A 205 5.11 -24.56 -3.87
CA ALA A 205 3.80 -25.07 -4.29
C ALA A 205 3.49 -24.76 -5.76
N ASP A 206 3.82 -23.55 -6.22
CA ASP A 206 3.65 -23.07 -7.59
C ASP A 206 4.92 -22.32 -8.05
N PRO A 207 5.86 -23.03 -8.69
CA PRO A 207 7.10 -22.44 -9.21
C PRO A 207 6.87 -21.37 -10.30
N ARG A 208 5.66 -21.29 -10.86
CA ARG A 208 5.30 -20.33 -11.91
C ARG A 208 4.50 -19.14 -11.37
N ASN A 209 4.38 -19.00 -10.04
CA ASN A 209 3.60 -17.93 -9.44
C ASN A 209 4.24 -16.56 -9.72
N GLU A 210 3.61 -15.78 -10.62
CA GLU A 210 4.18 -14.51 -11.09
C GLU A 210 4.41 -13.50 -9.95
N LYS A 211 3.46 -13.39 -9.02
CA LYS A 211 3.55 -12.43 -7.90
C LYS A 211 4.70 -12.79 -6.95
N ALA A 212 4.85 -14.06 -6.59
CA ALA A 212 5.92 -14.49 -5.69
C ALA A 212 7.31 -14.37 -6.33
N LEU A 213 7.45 -14.71 -7.62
CA LEU A 213 8.68 -14.50 -8.39
C LEU A 213 9.06 -13.02 -8.41
N TYR A 214 8.09 -12.16 -8.74
CA TYR A 214 8.28 -10.71 -8.79
C TYR A 214 8.70 -10.13 -7.44
N ASN A 215 7.97 -10.48 -6.38
CA ASN A 215 8.22 -9.98 -5.02
C ASN A 215 9.60 -10.43 -4.51
N LEU A 216 9.96 -11.71 -4.66
CA LEU A 216 11.29 -12.18 -4.27
C LEU A 216 12.41 -11.55 -5.09
N GLY A 217 12.17 -11.27 -6.38
CA GLY A 217 13.10 -10.52 -7.22
C GLY A 217 13.34 -9.09 -6.71
N LEU A 218 12.27 -8.36 -6.36
CA LEU A 218 12.37 -7.01 -5.78
C LEU A 218 13.08 -7.02 -4.42
N LEU A 219 12.76 -7.98 -3.55
CA LEU A 219 13.41 -8.11 -2.24
C LEU A 219 14.90 -8.44 -2.37
N ALA A 220 15.28 -9.21 -3.40
CA ALA A 220 16.67 -9.48 -3.71
C ALA A 220 17.39 -8.19 -4.17
N ILE A 221 16.77 -7.37 -5.03
CA ILE A 221 17.31 -6.04 -5.41
C ILE A 221 17.50 -5.17 -4.16
N GLN A 222 16.50 -5.06 -3.29
CA GLN A 222 16.57 -4.25 -2.06
C GLN A 222 17.72 -4.68 -1.13
N SER A 223 18.06 -5.97 -1.17
CA SER A 223 19.16 -6.54 -0.39
C SER A 223 20.49 -6.59 -1.17
N ASN A 224 20.59 -5.92 -2.32
CA ASN A 224 21.74 -5.92 -3.23
C ASN A 224 22.17 -7.31 -3.74
N GLN A 225 21.26 -8.30 -3.71
CA GLN A 225 21.47 -9.66 -4.24
C GLN A 225 21.02 -9.72 -5.71
N TYR A 226 21.72 -8.97 -6.56
CA TYR A 226 21.34 -8.78 -7.97
C TYR A 226 21.42 -10.07 -8.80
N ASP A 227 22.29 -11.01 -8.42
CA ASP A 227 22.37 -12.35 -9.00
C ASP A 227 21.05 -13.13 -8.81
N LYS A 228 20.53 -13.15 -7.58
CA LYS A 228 19.25 -13.80 -7.26
C LYS A 228 18.06 -13.06 -7.85
N ALA A 229 18.13 -11.73 -7.90
CA ALA A 229 17.11 -10.94 -8.58
C ALA A 229 17.04 -11.30 -10.07
N ALA A 230 18.19 -11.37 -10.75
CA ALA A 230 18.24 -11.77 -12.15
C ALA A 230 17.71 -13.20 -12.37
N GLU A 231 17.98 -14.14 -11.47
CA GLU A 231 17.39 -15.48 -11.50
C GLU A 231 15.85 -15.42 -11.44
N ARG A 232 15.29 -14.74 -10.43
CA ARG A 232 13.83 -14.64 -10.25
C ARG A 232 13.12 -13.91 -11.40
N PHE A 233 13.69 -12.82 -11.89
CA PHE A 233 13.10 -12.12 -13.04
C PHE A 233 13.26 -12.92 -14.33
N ARG A 234 14.34 -13.69 -14.50
CA ARG A 234 14.48 -14.60 -15.65
C ARG A 234 13.40 -15.69 -15.61
N GLU A 235 13.20 -16.33 -14.46
CA GLU A 235 12.08 -17.28 -14.26
C GLU A 235 10.73 -16.63 -14.61
N LEU A 236 10.48 -15.40 -14.11
CA LEU A 236 9.25 -14.68 -14.40
C LEU A 236 9.07 -14.37 -15.90
N THR A 237 10.13 -13.98 -16.61
CA THR A 237 10.07 -13.76 -18.06
C THR A 237 9.86 -15.05 -18.87
N GLN A 238 10.19 -16.22 -18.31
CA GLN A 238 9.84 -17.52 -18.92
C GLN A 238 8.38 -17.88 -18.71
N VAL A 239 7.81 -17.51 -17.56
CA VAL A 239 6.37 -17.68 -17.28
C VAL A 239 5.54 -16.73 -18.14
N ASN A 240 5.95 -15.46 -18.18
CA ASN A 240 5.27 -14.38 -18.88
C ASN A 240 6.28 -13.48 -19.59
N ALA A 241 6.51 -13.75 -20.87
CA ALA A 241 7.49 -13.02 -21.69
C ALA A 241 7.11 -11.56 -21.95
N GLU A 242 5.83 -11.20 -21.76
CA GLU A 242 5.28 -9.85 -21.95
C GLU A 242 5.17 -9.05 -20.64
N ASN A 243 5.65 -9.60 -19.52
CA ASN A 243 5.70 -8.86 -18.28
C ASN A 243 6.75 -7.74 -18.35
N VAL A 244 6.29 -6.52 -18.60
CA VAL A 244 7.12 -5.31 -18.77
C VAL A 244 8.04 -5.09 -17.57
N ASN A 245 7.49 -5.19 -16.36
CA ASN A 245 8.25 -4.97 -15.13
C ASN A 245 9.31 -6.04 -14.93
N ALA A 246 8.99 -7.31 -15.22
CA ALA A 246 9.97 -8.40 -15.14
C ALA A 246 11.15 -8.17 -16.10
N GLN A 247 10.89 -7.75 -17.35
CA GLN A 247 11.93 -7.43 -18.33
C GLN A 247 12.78 -6.24 -17.87
N PHE A 248 12.15 -5.19 -17.33
CA PHE A 248 12.87 -4.02 -16.82
C PHE A 248 13.77 -4.38 -15.63
N TYR A 249 13.24 -5.04 -14.61
CA TYR A 249 14.03 -5.41 -13.42
C TYR A 249 15.05 -6.52 -13.69
N LEU A 250 14.81 -7.39 -14.68
CA LEU A 250 15.85 -8.27 -15.20
C LEU A 250 17.01 -7.45 -15.78
N GLY A 251 16.72 -6.43 -16.58
CA GLY A 251 17.71 -5.50 -17.11
C GLY A 251 18.51 -4.80 -16.01
N VAL A 252 17.83 -4.24 -15.00
CA VAL A 252 18.46 -3.60 -13.84
C VAL A 252 19.39 -4.58 -13.11
N SER A 253 18.91 -5.79 -12.83
CA SER A 253 19.68 -6.80 -12.11
C SER A 253 20.93 -7.23 -12.88
N LEU A 254 20.80 -7.47 -14.19
CA LEU A 254 21.91 -7.87 -15.06
C LEU A 254 22.95 -6.74 -15.24
N ALA A 255 22.50 -5.48 -15.27
CA ALA A 255 23.40 -4.34 -15.34
C ALA A 255 24.31 -4.29 -14.10
N GLN A 256 23.73 -4.51 -12.92
CA GLN A 256 24.45 -4.50 -11.64
C GLN A 256 25.40 -5.68 -11.48
N THR A 257 25.11 -6.83 -12.11
CA THR A 257 26.04 -7.97 -12.15
C THR A 257 27.07 -7.89 -13.29
N GLY A 258 27.12 -6.79 -14.05
CA GLY A 258 28.07 -6.58 -15.14
C GLY A 258 27.72 -7.32 -16.45
N ALA A 259 26.56 -7.98 -16.54
CA ALA A 259 26.08 -8.66 -17.74
C ALA A 259 25.46 -7.67 -18.74
N LYS A 260 26.24 -6.66 -19.15
CA LYS A 260 25.79 -5.47 -19.90
C LYS A 260 25.00 -5.79 -21.17
N GLN A 261 25.42 -6.82 -21.94
CA GLN A 261 24.75 -7.17 -23.19
C GLN A 261 23.37 -7.81 -22.98
N GLU A 262 23.22 -8.64 -21.94
CA GLU A 262 21.92 -9.22 -21.59
C GLU A 262 21.01 -8.15 -20.99
N ALA A 263 21.56 -7.26 -20.14
CA ALA A 263 20.83 -6.12 -19.60
C ALA A 263 20.22 -5.25 -20.71
N ARG A 264 21.02 -4.90 -21.73
CA ARG A 264 20.56 -4.16 -22.90
C ARG A 264 19.40 -4.84 -23.62
N LYS A 265 19.48 -6.16 -23.81
CA LYS A 265 18.40 -6.93 -24.46
C LYS A 265 17.10 -6.87 -23.64
N ALA A 266 17.19 -7.07 -22.34
CA ALA A 266 16.02 -7.04 -21.44
C ALA A 266 15.36 -5.66 -21.41
N PHE A 267 16.15 -4.58 -21.31
CA PHE A 267 15.64 -3.21 -21.38
C PHE A 267 14.94 -2.88 -22.71
N LEU A 268 15.55 -3.25 -23.84
CA LEU A 268 14.93 -3.06 -25.15
C LEU A 268 13.65 -3.88 -25.30
N LYS A 269 13.58 -5.08 -24.72
CA LYS A 269 12.36 -5.89 -24.69
C LYS A 269 11.27 -5.20 -23.87
N ALA A 270 11.57 -4.68 -22.68
CA ALA A 270 10.61 -3.91 -21.86
C ALA A 270 10.03 -2.72 -22.63
N LYS A 271 10.90 -1.93 -23.29
CA LYS A 271 10.50 -0.79 -24.13
C LYS A 271 9.71 -1.18 -25.38
N SER A 272 9.91 -2.39 -25.91
CA SER A 272 9.13 -2.90 -27.06
C SER A 272 7.71 -3.34 -26.70
N ILE A 273 7.47 -3.71 -25.44
CA ILE A 273 6.16 -4.20 -24.97
C ILE A 273 5.27 -3.04 -24.52
N SER A 274 5.82 -2.03 -23.85
CA SER A 274 5.06 -0.91 -23.31
C SER A 274 5.21 0.36 -24.16
N SER A 275 4.09 1.05 -24.37
CA SER A 275 4.05 2.38 -24.98
C SER A 275 4.20 3.53 -23.97
N ASP A 276 4.44 3.23 -22.69
CA ASP A 276 4.62 4.24 -21.64
C ASP A 276 5.90 5.07 -21.89
N PRO A 277 5.77 6.39 -22.18
CA PRO A 277 6.91 7.27 -22.41
C PRO A 277 7.84 7.35 -21.19
N ALA A 278 7.27 7.19 -20.00
CA ALA A 278 8.00 7.31 -18.74
C ALA A 278 8.97 6.13 -18.57
N LEU A 279 8.49 4.90 -18.75
CA LEU A 279 9.35 3.71 -18.83
C LEU A 279 10.40 3.84 -19.94
N ALA A 280 10.01 4.32 -21.12
CA ALA A 280 10.94 4.47 -22.25
C ALA A 280 12.11 5.39 -21.90
N ALA A 281 11.85 6.50 -21.19
CA ALA A 281 12.88 7.41 -20.71
C ALA A 281 13.80 6.75 -19.66
N SER A 282 13.24 6.02 -18.70
CA SER A 282 14.04 5.26 -17.72
C SER A 282 14.94 4.22 -18.38
N VAL A 283 14.42 3.48 -19.36
CA VAL A 283 15.20 2.52 -20.15
C VAL A 283 16.34 3.22 -20.90
N ASP A 284 16.08 4.36 -21.55
CA ASP A 284 17.11 5.09 -22.29
C ASP A 284 18.22 5.63 -21.37
N GLU A 285 17.89 6.00 -20.13
CA GLU A 285 18.88 6.37 -19.13
C GLU A 285 19.77 5.18 -18.73
N GLU A 286 19.17 4.03 -18.42
CA GLU A 286 19.92 2.81 -18.09
C GLU A 286 20.81 2.35 -19.25
N LEU A 287 20.32 2.42 -20.49
CA LEU A 287 21.11 2.06 -21.67
C LEU A 287 22.35 2.94 -21.87
N LYS A 288 22.29 4.22 -21.49
CA LYS A 288 23.47 5.13 -21.55
C LYS A 288 24.54 4.72 -20.54
N LYS A 289 24.15 4.24 -19.36
CA LYS A 289 25.08 3.77 -18.30
C LYS A 289 25.84 2.50 -18.71
N LEU A 290 25.33 1.75 -19.68
CA LEU A 290 25.93 0.51 -20.16
C LEU A 290 27.00 0.70 -21.25
N GLN A 291 27.07 1.88 -21.87
CA GLN A 291 28.09 2.25 -22.87
C GLN A 291 29.50 2.29 -22.24
#